data_AF-A0AAE9GUQ5-F1
#
_entry.id   AF-A0AAE9GUQ5-F1
#
_cell.length_a   1.000
_cell.length_b   1.000
_cell.length_c   1.000
_cell.angle_alpha   90.00
_cell.angle_beta   90.00
_cell.angle_gamma   90.00
#
_symmetry.space_group_name_H-M   'P 1'
#
loop_
_entity.id
_entity.type
_entity.pdbx_description
1 polymer ?
#
loop_
_entity_poly.entity_id
_entity_poly.type
_entity_poly.pdbx_seq_one_letter_code
_entity_poly.pdbx_strand_id
1 'polypeptide(L)'
;MAKILIVGHPNSGYQTIEHLLHASGMEQALPSKRERMSPLEIDAALLKAHQEAPGAKALLLGDKIANRQLPVGTVWHGLAMDLFLGNIDQSLWGWADSKAISLLNYWRDMDDSMHFALIYDRPHSILLNSQEASDSNSIEQKLQEWISYNESLLHFYLRNQDRCLLMHSQQAKSSVGSYVQQIQLHIEAPWRDLPNHEPTADASKEQATIKLNHDIDSSFEHILPSLHNEQNHLAGFLADFIINTNQEAIQLYEELQAVANLPLHAASHTQADYHAASMAWQAMMQQHQQLKKQENDLKEYSNENELLLQQLHLTQEEFERAHLNHKQTEAQLNSTLQDKNKLATEYQQKTTETHQKINRLEQEKQQLLKKSDELNQAQKADGEAIKKLETAKLNLEKEKTDLEKIKATLASEKTKLEKEKNRLEQDNKASQSEQEKDNQLLLEQLHHVQEELERLFLENKRLTARPEYYGAAERVRNQLDYRLGATMIQNGKSLGGWISMPAALIKESRKPQQNTADLPPVSLYHDASEAEKMHKHLSYQLGQTLLKHSRNPLRWFTLPWAINKTVKEFRKK
;
A
#
# COMPACT_ATOMS: atom_id res chain seq x y z
N MET A 1 -50.05 50.31 31.00
CA MET A 1 -49.55 49.18 30.19
C MET A 1 -50.07 47.92 30.84
N ALA A 2 -50.82 47.13 30.10
CA ALA A 2 -51.36 45.88 30.62
C ALA A 2 -50.29 44.79 30.57
N LYS A 3 -50.11 44.07 31.67
CA LYS A 3 -49.20 42.92 31.77
C LYS A 3 -50.02 41.70 32.12
N ILE A 4 -49.85 40.61 31.42
CA ILE A 4 -50.59 39.36 31.65
C ILE A 4 -49.62 38.25 32.00
N LEU A 5 -49.83 37.63 33.16
CA LEU A 5 -49.17 36.39 33.54
C LEU A 5 -50.16 35.23 33.39
N ILE A 6 -49.84 34.28 32.50
CA ILE A 6 -50.67 33.10 32.27
C ILE A 6 -50.12 31.95 33.11
N VAL A 7 -50.96 31.39 33.99
CA VAL A 7 -50.58 30.30 34.89
C VAL A 7 -51.59 29.18 34.78
N GLY A 8 -51.11 27.97 34.53
CA GLY A 8 -51.94 26.77 34.53
C GLY A 8 -51.09 25.54 34.79
N HIS A 9 -51.74 24.48 35.26
CA HIS A 9 -51.07 23.20 35.51
C HIS A 9 -50.34 22.74 34.24
N PRO A 10 -49.17 22.08 34.30
CA PRO A 10 -48.44 21.63 33.11
C PRO A 10 -49.29 20.88 32.06
N ASN A 11 -50.29 20.12 32.53
CA ASN A 11 -51.19 19.34 31.69
C ASN A 11 -52.49 20.07 31.28
N SER A 12 -52.67 21.34 31.67
CA SER A 12 -53.86 22.14 31.34
C SER A 12 -53.86 22.70 29.92
N GLY A 13 -52.73 22.63 29.20
CA GLY A 13 -52.59 23.21 27.87
C GLY A 13 -52.59 24.74 27.85
N TYR A 14 -52.12 25.38 28.92
CA TYR A 14 -52.02 26.84 29.04
C TYR A 14 -51.16 27.49 27.95
N GLN A 15 -50.20 26.77 27.37
CA GLN A 15 -49.38 27.27 26.25
C GLN A 15 -50.21 27.52 24.99
N THR A 16 -51.24 26.71 24.74
CA THR A 16 -52.17 26.96 23.63
C THR A 16 -52.90 28.30 23.82
N ILE A 17 -53.16 28.67 25.08
CA ILE A 17 -53.83 29.92 25.43
C ILE A 17 -52.89 31.11 25.26
N GLU A 18 -51.62 30.97 25.63
CA GLU A 18 -50.57 31.96 25.34
C GLU A 18 -50.48 32.27 23.83
N HIS A 19 -50.43 31.24 22.99
CA HIS A 19 -50.43 31.42 21.53
C HIS A 19 -51.68 32.14 21.01
N LEU A 20 -52.85 31.82 21.56
CA LEU A 20 -54.11 32.48 21.19
C LEU A 20 -54.09 33.97 21.56
N LEU A 21 -53.56 34.32 22.74
CA LEU A 21 -53.40 35.71 23.15
C LEU A 21 -52.42 36.48 22.28
N HIS A 22 -51.31 35.84 21.89
CA HIS A 22 -50.40 36.44 20.91
C HIS A 22 -51.08 36.72 19.58
N ALA A 23 -51.88 35.79 19.07
CA ALA A 23 -52.67 36.00 17.86
C ALA A 23 -53.70 37.14 18.00
N SER A 24 -54.13 37.44 19.23
CA SER A 24 -55.13 38.47 19.56
C SER A 24 -54.53 39.84 19.86
N GLY A 25 -53.20 40.01 19.73
CA GLY A 25 -52.51 41.28 19.89
C GLY A 25 -51.73 41.47 21.19
N MET A 26 -51.58 40.43 22.02
CA MET A 26 -50.64 40.45 23.14
C MET A 26 -49.21 40.24 22.64
N GLU A 27 -48.28 41.14 22.97
CA GLU A 27 -46.87 40.97 22.62
C GLU A 27 -46.16 39.96 23.54
N GLN A 28 -45.11 39.32 23.02
CA GLN A 28 -44.25 38.46 23.83
C GLN A 28 -43.35 39.30 24.74
N ALA A 29 -43.24 38.89 26.00
CA ALA A 29 -42.34 39.51 26.94
C ALA A 29 -40.88 39.49 26.44
N LEU A 30 -40.31 40.69 26.28
CA LEU A 30 -38.89 40.87 26.00
C LEU A 30 -38.05 40.61 27.26
N PRO A 31 -36.78 40.22 27.09
CA PRO A 31 -35.86 40.09 28.21
C PRO A 31 -35.69 41.40 28.98
N SER A 32 -35.27 41.28 30.25
CA SER A 32 -35.00 42.42 31.12
C SER A 32 -33.92 43.34 30.54
N LYS A 33 -34.02 44.64 30.81
CA LYS A 33 -33.20 45.66 30.11
C LYS A 33 -31.72 45.55 30.42
N ARG A 34 -31.35 45.31 31.68
CA ARG A 34 -29.97 45.26 32.17
C ARG A 34 -29.43 43.83 32.21
N GLU A 35 -30.16 42.92 32.82
CA GLU A 35 -29.69 41.53 33.04
C GLU A 35 -29.92 40.64 31.80
N ARG A 36 -30.74 41.08 30.83
CA ARG A 36 -31.10 40.33 29.61
C ARG A 36 -31.71 38.95 29.92
N MET A 37 -32.40 38.83 31.05
CA MET A 37 -33.05 37.58 31.46
C MET A 37 -34.50 37.57 30.97
N SER A 38 -34.93 36.44 30.42
CA SER A 38 -36.34 36.19 30.11
C SER A 38 -37.18 36.08 31.39
N PRO A 39 -38.51 36.29 31.32
CA PRO A 39 -39.39 36.10 32.47
C PRO A 39 -39.26 34.70 33.10
N LEU A 40 -39.10 33.65 32.28
CA LEU A 40 -38.96 32.27 32.78
C LEU A 40 -37.64 32.05 33.53
N GLU A 41 -36.56 32.69 33.09
CA GLU A 41 -35.27 32.65 33.81
C GLU A 41 -35.35 33.43 35.13
N ILE A 42 -36.11 34.53 35.15
CA ILE A 42 -36.39 35.31 36.35
C ILE A 42 -37.22 34.48 37.33
N ASP A 43 -38.30 33.84 36.87
CA ASP A 43 -39.14 32.94 37.67
C ASP A 43 -38.30 31.79 38.25
N ALA A 44 -37.45 31.16 37.43
CA ALA A 44 -36.55 30.10 37.89
C ALA A 44 -35.51 30.60 38.92
N ALA A 45 -34.95 31.79 38.72
CA ALA A 45 -33.99 32.39 39.65
C ALA A 45 -34.65 32.74 41.00
N LEU A 46 -35.87 33.29 40.95
CA LEU A 46 -36.70 33.52 42.13
C LEU A 46 -36.94 32.18 42.84
N LEU A 47 -37.49 31.17 42.17
CA LEU A 47 -37.76 29.87 42.79
C LEU A 47 -36.52 29.23 43.44
N LYS A 48 -35.37 29.27 42.76
CA LYS A 48 -34.12 28.71 43.29
C LYS A 48 -33.67 29.42 44.56
N ALA A 49 -33.71 30.75 44.57
CA ALA A 49 -33.37 31.53 45.76
C ALA A 49 -34.27 31.23 46.96
N HIS A 50 -35.52 30.85 46.70
CA HIS A 50 -36.49 30.49 47.73
C HIS A 50 -36.28 29.06 48.25
N GLN A 51 -35.81 28.12 47.42
CA GLN A 51 -35.45 26.76 47.83
C GLN A 51 -34.18 26.71 48.70
N GLU A 52 -33.30 27.69 48.58
CA GLU A 52 -32.04 27.78 49.34
C GLU A 52 -32.16 28.59 50.65
N ALA A 53 -33.33 29.19 50.93
CA ALA A 53 -33.57 29.98 52.14
C ALA A 53 -33.66 29.12 53.43
N PRO A 54 -33.20 29.63 54.60
CA PRO A 54 -33.28 28.87 55.85
C PRO A 54 -34.74 28.60 56.24
N GLY A 55 -35.16 27.33 56.22
CA GLY A 55 -36.55 26.90 56.44
C GLY A 55 -37.22 26.24 55.22
N ALA A 56 -36.58 26.27 54.05
CA ALA A 56 -37.12 25.74 52.79
C ALA A 56 -37.31 24.21 52.73
N LYS A 57 -36.62 23.42 53.58
CA LYS A 57 -36.75 21.95 53.59
C LYS A 57 -38.09 21.42 54.13
N ALA A 58 -38.91 22.26 54.75
CA ALA A 58 -40.25 21.89 55.19
C ALA A 58 -41.34 22.11 54.11
N LEU A 59 -40.98 22.61 52.92
CA LEU A 59 -41.90 23.16 51.91
C LEU A 59 -42.23 22.25 50.71
N LEU A 60 -41.72 21.01 50.65
CA LEU A 60 -41.90 20.14 49.48
C LEU A 60 -42.95 19.03 49.63
N LEU A 61 -43.68 18.98 50.75
CA LEU A 61 -44.84 18.09 50.89
C LEU A 61 -45.99 18.83 51.60
N GLY A 62 -47.07 19.08 50.87
CA GLY A 62 -48.44 19.18 51.41
C GLY A 62 -48.84 20.41 52.22
N ASP A 63 -47.93 21.33 52.57
CA ASP A 63 -48.29 22.49 53.41
C ASP A 63 -48.76 23.67 52.55
N LYS A 64 -50.07 23.70 52.29
CA LYS A 64 -50.91 24.83 51.83
C LYS A 64 -50.10 26.04 51.32
N ILE A 65 -49.83 26.03 50.00
CA ILE A 65 -49.23 27.13 49.21
C ILE A 65 -49.95 28.48 49.43
N ALA A 66 -51.18 28.46 49.94
CA ALA A 66 -52.08 29.59 50.01
C ALA A 66 -51.69 30.75 50.94
N ASN A 67 -50.72 30.66 51.87
CA ASN A 67 -50.65 31.66 52.95
C ASN A 67 -49.28 32.19 53.40
N ARG A 68 -48.20 32.07 52.61
CA ARG A 68 -46.90 32.63 53.03
C ARG A 68 -46.46 33.78 52.12
N GLN A 69 -46.50 35.00 52.67
CA GLN A 69 -45.83 36.17 52.10
C GLN A 69 -44.34 35.88 52.02
N LEU A 70 -43.80 35.96 50.81
CA LEU A 70 -42.38 35.77 50.55
C LEU A 70 -41.63 37.02 51.04
N PRO A 71 -40.69 36.92 51.99
CA PRO A 71 -39.83 38.06 52.34
C PRO A 71 -38.77 38.18 51.24
N VAL A 72 -39.16 38.74 50.10
CA VAL A 72 -38.26 38.88 48.96
C VAL A 72 -37.34 40.07 49.23
N GLY A 73 -36.05 39.80 49.41
CA GLY A 73 -35.04 40.86 49.59
C GLY A 73 -35.05 41.86 48.43
N THR A 74 -34.67 43.11 48.71
CA THR A 74 -34.69 44.26 47.77
C THR A 74 -34.03 44.01 46.42
N VAL A 75 -33.10 43.05 46.33
CA VAL A 75 -32.39 42.64 45.11
C VAL A 75 -33.33 42.03 44.07
N TRP A 76 -34.31 41.23 44.49
CA TRP A 76 -35.24 40.53 43.59
C TRP A 76 -36.29 41.47 43.01
N HIS A 77 -36.72 42.46 43.78
CA HIS A 77 -37.57 43.55 43.30
C HIS A 77 -36.90 44.29 42.13
N GLY A 78 -35.58 44.45 42.18
CA GLY A 78 -34.79 45.03 41.10
C GLY A 78 -34.82 44.21 39.80
N LEU A 79 -34.88 42.88 39.87
CA LEU A 79 -34.92 41.99 38.69
C LEU A 79 -36.28 42.06 37.98
N ALA A 80 -37.38 42.01 38.73
CA ALA A 80 -38.72 42.19 38.18
C ALA A 80 -38.95 43.61 37.63
N MET A 81 -38.41 44.63 38.30
CA MET A 81 -38.46 46.01 37.78
C MET A 81 -37.63 46.15 36.48
N ASP A 82 -36.47 45.49 36.39
CA ASP A 82 -35.67 45.46 35.16
C ASP A 82 -36.40 44.80 34.00
N LEU A 83 -37.22 43.78 34.28
CA LEU A 83 -38.11 43.17 33.30
C LEU A 83 -39.17 44.17 32.80
N PHE A 84 -39.80 44.91 33.71
CA PHE A 84 -40.78 45.94 33.35
C PHE A 84 -40.14 47.07 32.52
N LEU A 85 -38.91 47.47 32.85
CA LEU A 85 -38.16 48.46 32.08
C LEU A 85 -37.79 47.99 30.67
N GLY A 86 -37.57 46.68 30.47
CA GLY A 86 -37.32 46.08 29.16
C GLY A 86 -38.56 46.09 28.25
N ASN A 87 -39.75 46.11 28.86
CA ASN A 87 -41.04 46.02 28.17
C ASN A 87 -41.86 47.32 28.26
N ILE A 88 -41.23 48.45 28.63
CA ILE A 88 -41.94 49.73 28.86
C ILE A 88 -42.57 50.32 27.60
N ASP A 89 -42.08 49.93 26.41
CA ASP A 89 -42.59 50.41 25.13
C ASP A 89 -43.77 49.55 24.62
N GLN A 90 -44.10 48.44 25.30
CA GLN A 90 -45.19 47.55 24.93
C GLN A 90 -46.49 47.91 25.65
N SER A 91 -47.59 48.10 24.89
CA SER A 91 -48.89 48.47 25.45
C SER A 91 -49.59 47.32 26.19
N LEU A 92 -49.45 46.10 25.66
CA LEU A 92 -49.99 44.85 26.17
C LEU A 92 -48.97 43.74 25.94
N TRP A 93 -48.52 43.10 27.02
CA TRP A 93 -47.55 42.01 26.92
C TRP A 93 -47.71 40.99 28.03
N GLY A 94 -47.15 39.80 27.82
CA GLY A 94 -47.27 38.74 28.79
C GLY A 94 -46.34 37.57 28.53
N TRP A 95 -46.35 36.64 29.47
CA TRP A 95 -45.70 35.34 29.35
C TRP A 95 -46.52 34.28 30.09
N ALA A 96 -46.27 33.03 29.76
CA ALA A 96 -46.84 31.89 30.47
C ALA A 96 -45.78 31.08 31.23
N ASP A 97 -46.10 30.72 32.47
CA ASP A 97 -45.30 29.76 33.23
C ASP A 97 -46.16 29.00 34.24
N SER A 98 -46.18 27.66 34.11
CA SER A 98 -46.79 26.77 35.10
C SER A 98 -46.17 26.88 36.50
N LYS A 99 -44.88 27.17 36.62
CA LYS A 99 -44.16 27.21 37.91
C LYS A 99 -44.41 28.52 38.67
N ALA A 100 -44.90 29.54 37.98
CA ALA A 100 -45.27 30.82 38.57
C ALA A 100 -46.43 30.73 39.58
N ILE A 101 -47.11 29.58 39.71
CA ILE A 101 -48.14 29.31 40.74
C ILE A 101 -47.69 29.72 42.16
N SER A 102 -46.43 29.46 42.50
CA SER A 102 -45.86 29.79 43.81
C SER A 102 -45.36 31.24 43.91
N LEU A 103 -45.24 31.94 42.77
CA LEU A 103 -44.81 33.33 42.66
C LEU A 103 -45.98 34.30 42.42
N LEU A 104 -47.22 33.82 42.30
CA LEU A 104 -48.41 34.64 42.03
C LEU A 104 -48.57 35.81 43.01
N ASN A 105 -48.39 35.57 44.31
CA ASN A 105 -48.45 36.64 45.32
C ASN A 105 -47.34 37.69 45.13
N TYR A 106 -46.13 37.25 44.78
CA TYR A 106 -45.02 38.15 44.52
C TYR A 106 -45.33 39.04 43.31
N TRP A 107 -45.71 38.43 42.19
CA TRP A 107 -46.03 39.16 40.97
C TRP A 107 -47.22 40.10 41.12
N ARG A 108 -48.22 39.75 41.95
CA ARG A 108 -49.34 40.65 42.28
C ARG A 108 -48.86 41.90 43.01
N ASP A 109 -47.99 41.73 44.01
CA ASP A 109 -47.50 42.81 44.87
C ASP A 109 -46.44 43.68 44.16
N MET A 110 -45.88 43.20 43.04
CA MET A 110 -44.89 43.93 42.24
C MET A 110 -45.47 45.14 41.48
N ASP A 111 -46.69 45.01 40.95
CA ASP A 111 -47.33 46.06 40.14
C ASP A 111 -48.84 45.87 40.10
N ASP A 112 -49.59 46.93 40.38
CA ASP A 112 -51.06 46.94 40.39
C ASP A 112 -51.69 46.76 38.99
N SER A 113 -50.95 47.08 37.92
CA SER A 113 -51.41 46.97 36.53
C SER A 113 -51.29 45.55 35.95
N MET A 114 -50.77 44.59 36.72
CA MET A 114 -50.66 43.18 36.30
C MET A 114 -51.98 42.44 36.45
N HIS A 115 -52.31 41.65 35.43
CA HIS A 115 -53.47 40.77 35.37
C HIS A 115 -53.01 39.31 35.25
N PHE A 116 -53.84 38.38 35.72
CA PHE A 116 -53.51 36.96 35.77
C PHE A 116 -54.54 36.14 35.01
N ALA A 117 -54.10 35.39 34.01
CA ALA A 117 -54.93 34.42 33.30
C ALA A 117 -54.67 33.03 33.88
N LEU A 118 -55.62 32.52 34.66
CA LEU A 118 -55.52 31.28 35.39
C LEU A 118 -56.24 30.17 34.62
N ILE A 119 -55.49 29.20 34.13
CA ILE A 119 -55.98 28.14 33.25
C ILE A 119 -56.10 26.83 34.01
N TYR A 120 -57.30 26.26 33.98
CA TYR A 120 -57.56 24.92 34.50
C TYR A 120 -58.16 24.03 33.41
N ASP A 121 -58.10 22.72 33.62
CA ASP A 121 -58.65 21.71 32.71
C ASP A 121 -59.24 20.56 33.53
N ARG A 122 -59.90 19.63 32.86
CA ARG A 122 -60.45 18.42 33.47
C ARG A 122 -59.34 17.58 34.11
N PRO A 123 -59.60 16.96 35.29
CA PRO A 123 -58.61 16.14 35.96
C PRO A 123 -58.12 14.93 35.14
N HIS A 124 -58.92 14.40 34.20
CA HIS A 124 -58.48 13.28 33.34
C HIS A 124 -57.31 13.65 32.41
N SER A 125 -57.07 14.95 32.16
CA SER A 125 -55.97 15.43 31.31
C SER A 125 -54.59 14.99 31.85
N ILE A 126 -54.48 14.75 33.16
CA ILE A 126 -53.27 14.27 33.82
C ILE A 126 -52.87 12.89 33.29
N LEU A 127 -53.85 12.02 33.06
CA LEU A 127 -53.64 10.64 32.66
C LEU A 127 -53.46 10.51 31.15
N LEU A 128 -54.22 11.29 30.38
CA LEU A 128 -54.15 11.27 28.91
C LEU A 128 -52.81 11.82 28.37
N ASN A 129 -52.24 12.82 29.04
CA ASN A 129 -50.99 13.45 28.60
C ASN A 129 -49.74 12.83 29.24
N SER A 130 -49.89 11.80 30.07
CA SER A 130 -48.79 11.16 30.80
C SER A 130 -48.35 9.86 30.11
N GLN A 131 -47.27 9.91 29.33
CA GLN A 131 -46.68 8.72 28.68
C GLN A 131 -45.95 7.79 29.67
N GLU A 132 -45.66 8.23 30.89
CA GLU A 132 -44.72 7.56 31.82
C GLU A 132 -45.35 7.01 33.11
N ALA A 133 -46.67 7.15 33.32
CA ALA A 133 -47.31 6.65 34.53
C ALA A 133 -47.64 5.15 34.40
N SER A 134 -46.71 4.27 34.77
CA SER A 134 -46.94 2.82 34.79
C SER A 134 -47.49 2.28 36.11
N ASP A 135 -47.32 3.01 37.22
CA ASP A 135 -47.63 2.51 38.56
C ASP A 135 -48.76 3.29 39.25
N SER A 136 -49.59 2.60 40.04
CA SER A 136 -50.73 3.20 40.78
C SER A 136 -50.32 4.34 41.71
N ASN A 137 -49.16 4.22 42.37
CA ASN A 137 -48.65 5.28 43.26
C ASN A 137 -48.25 6.55 42.49
N SER A 138 -47.77 6.41 41.24
CA SER A 138 -47.44 7.56 40.40
C SER A 138 -48.70 8.31 39.95
N ILE A 139 -49.79 7.58 39.68
CA ILE A 139 -51.09 8.16 39.34
C ILE A 139 -51.65 8.96 40.52
N GLU A 140 -51.63 8.37 41.72
CA GLU A 140 -52.11 9.04 42.93
C GLU A 140 -51.29 10.30 43.24
N GLN A 141 -49.96 10.23 43.13
CA GLN A 141 -49.10 11.40 43.30
C GLN A 141 -49.43 12.51 42.29
N LYS A 142 -49.55 12.18 40.99
CA LYS A 142 -49.88 13.17 39.95
C LYS A 142 -51.26 13.79 40.15
N LEU A 143 -52.22 13.00 40.65
CA LEU A 143 -53.55 13.51 40.99
C LEU A 143 -53.48 14.47 42.18
N GLN A 144 -52.74 14.13 43.22
CA GLN A 144 -52.50 15.00 44.37
C GLN A 144 -51.77 16.29 43.99
N GLU A 145 -50.79 16.21 43.08
CA GLU A 145 -50.13 17.39 42.50
C GLU A 145 -51.13 18.29 41.77
N TRP A 146 -52.04 17.71 40.98
CA TRP A 146 -53.09 18.47 40.30
C TRP A 146 -54.08 19.11 41.28
N ILE A 147 -54.50 18.39 42.32
CA ILE A 147 -55.38 18.92 43.38
C ILE A 147 -54.69 20.12 44.04
N SER A 148 -53.50 19.92 44.58
CA SER A 148 -52.75 20.97 45.28
C SER A 148 -52.47 22.20 44.40
N TYR A 149 -52.15 21.98 43.13
CA TYR A 149 -51.94 23.05 42.16
C TYR A 149 -53.21 23.88 41.95
N ASN A 150 -54.32 23.21 41.64
CA ASN A 150 -55.56 23.88 41.31
C ASN A 150 -56.28 24.48 42.53
N GLU A 151 -56.09 23.91 43.72
CA GLU A 151 -56.47 24.55 45.00
C GLU A 151 -55.76 25.88 45.17
N SER A 152 -54.44 25.91 44.91
CA SER A 152 -53.63 27.13 45.01
C SER A 152 -54.09 28.19 44.01
N LEU A 153 -54.39 27.75 42.78
CA LEU A 153 -54.90 28.58 41.71
C LEU A 153 -56.28 29.17 42.07
N LEU A 154 -57.20 28.35 42.58
CA LEU A 154 -58.52 28.76 43.05
C LEU A 154 -58.41 29.74 44.24
N HIS A 155 -57.56 29.45 45.22
CA HIS A 155 -57.34 30.32 46.37
C HIS A 155 -56.77 31.69 45.97
N PHE A 156 -55.85 31.74 45.01
CA PHE A 156 -55.34 32.99 44.48
C PHE A 156 -56.43 33.76 43.73
N TYR A 157 -57.21 33.09 42.88
CA TYR A 157 -58.34 33.70 42.17
C TYR A 157 -59.35 34.35 43.12
N LEU A 158 -59.83 33.61 44.12
CA LEU A 158 -60.86 34.08 45.05
C LEU A 158 -60.44 35.33 45.84
N ARG A 159 -59.15 35.58 46.00
CA ARG A 159 -58.61 36.76 46.71
C ARG A 159 -58.35 37.97 45.82
N ASN A 160 -58.27 37.77 44.50
CA ASN A 160 -57.82 38.79 43.54
C ASN A 160 -58.68 38.80 42.26
N GLN A 161 -60.00 38.64 42.42
CA GLN A 161 -60.96 38.47 41.30
C GLN A 161 -60.99 39.67 40.35
N ASP A 162 -60.68 40.87 40.83
CA ASP A 162 -60.59 42.10 40.04
C ASP A 162 -59.48 42.06 38.98
N ARG A 163 -58.42 41.31 39.24
CA ARG A 163 -57.22 41.22 38.40
C ARG A 163 -56.99 39.84 37.80
N CYS A 164 -57.88 38.89 38.05
CA CYS A 164 -57.72 37.51 37.62
C CYS A 164 -58.87 37.05 36.71
N LEU A 165 -58.53 36.20 35.75
CA LEU A 165 -59.48 35.50 34.89
C LEU A 165 -59.26 34.01 35.03
N LEU A 166 -60.26 33.30 35.54
CA LEU A 166 -60.26 31.85 35.69
C LEU A 166 -60.99 31.21 34.51
N MET A 167 -60.28 30.37 33.74
CA MET A 167 -60.77 29.89 32.45
C MET A 167 -60.47 28.41 32.22
N HIS A 168 -61.46 27.71 31.66
CA HIS A 168 -61.27 26.32 31.24
C HIS A 168 -60.56 26.25 29.88
N SER A 169 -59.49 25.46 29.78
CA SER A 169 -58.65 25.34 28.58
C SER A 169 -59.46 25.02 27.31
N GLN A 170 -60.36 24.03 27.36
CA GLN A 170 -61.17 23.62 26.23
C GLN A 170 -62.18 24.66 25.77
N GLN A 171 -62.77 25.42 26.71
CA GLN A 171 -63.73 26.48 26.37
C GLN A 171 -63.03 27.67 25.72
N ALA A 172 -61.85 28.02 26.20
CA ALA A 172 -61.03 29.06 25.60
C ALA A 172 -60.63 28.72 24.15
N LYS A 173 -60.39 27.43 23.85
CA LYS A 173 -60.12 26.96 22.48
C LYS A 173 -61.36 26.97 21.58
N SER A 174 -62.50 26.52 22.09
CA SER A 174 -63.72 26.38 21.28
C SER A 174 -64.40 27.71 20.96
N SER A 175 -64.23 28.72 21.81
CA SER A 175 -64.92 30.01 21.73
C SER A 175 -63.93 31.18 21.83
N VAL A 176 -63.01 31.26 20.88
CA VAL A 176 -61.94 32.28 20.82
C VAL A 176 -62.52 33.70 20.92
N GLY A 177 -63.64 34.00 20.26
CA GLY A 177 -64.29 35.32 20.30
C GLY A 177 -64.79 35.69 21.71
N SER A 178 -65.52 34.78 22.37
CA SER A 178 -65.99 35.00 23.75
C SER A 178 -64.82 35.08 24.74
N TYR A 179 -63.76 34.31 24.50
CA TYR A 179 -62.53 34.35 25.29
C TYR A 179 -61.85 35.72 25.22
N VAL A 180 -61.58 36.24 24.02
CA VAL A 180 -60.94 37.55 23.84
C VAL A 180 -61.84 38.67 24.37
N GLN A 181 -63.15 38.58 24.19
CA GLN A 181 -64.10 39.56 24.73
C GLN A 181 -64.09 39.60 26.27
N GLN A 182 -64.05 38.45 26.95
CA GLN A 182 -63.96 38.40 28.41
C GLN A 182 -62.66 39.03 28.93
N ILE A 183 -61.56 38.81 28.21
CA ILE A 183 -60.26 39.41 28.56
C ILE A 183 -60.26 40.91 28.27
N GLN A 184 -60.85 41.36 27.16
CA GLN A 184 -61.03 42.78 26.84
C GLN A 184 -61.83 43.53 27.91
N LEU A 185 -62.89 42.91 28.45
CA LEU A 185 -63.72 43.51 29.50
C LEU A 185 -62.97 43.66 30.82
N HIS A 186 -62.03 42.75 31.11
CA HIS A 186 -61.26 42.74 32.35
C HIS A 186 -59.92 43.48 32.24
N ILE A 187 -59.41 43.72 31.03
CA ILE A 187 -58.08 44.29 30.79
C ILE A 187 -58.19 45.45 29.79
N GLU A 188 -58.06 46.68 30.30
CA GLU A 188 -58.01 47.89 29.51
C GLU A 188 -56.71 47.96 28.68
N ALA A 189 -56.75 47.42 27.46
CA ALA A 189 -55.61 47.35 26.53
C ALA A 189 -56.04 47.48 25.06
N PRO A 190 -55.14 47.89 24.14
CA PRO A 190 -55.43 47.95 22.71
C PRO A 190 -55.37 46.54 22.09
N TRP A 191 -56.48 45.80 22.20
CA TRP A 191 -56.64 44.49 21.57
C TRP A 191 -56.82 44.62 20.05
N ARG A 192 -56.38 43.62 19.27
CA ARG A 192 -56.72 43.54 17.84
C ARG A 192 -58.10 42.90 17.71
N ASP A 193 -58.97 43.49 16.90
CA ASP A 193 -60.24 42.86 16.53
C ASP A 193 -59.96 41.58 15.76
N LEU A 194 -60.29 40.44 16.35
CA LEU A 194 -60.39 39.19 15.61
C LEU A 194 -61.62 39.28 14.68
N PRO A 195 -61.59 38.66 13.47
CA PRO A 195 -62.76 38.63 12.61
C PRO A 195 -63.94 37.97 13.36
N ASN A 196 -64.94 38.78 13.73
CA ASN A 196 -66.19 38.33 14.31
C ASN A 196 -66.89 37.39 13.33
N HIS A 197 -66.98 36.11 13.65
CA HIS A 197 -68.09 35.30 13.16
C HIS A 197 -69.25 35.50 14.13
N GLU A 198 -70.13 36.46 13.83
CA GLU A 198 -71.45 36.49 14.47
C GLU A 198 -72.16 35.16 14.22
N PRO A 199 -72.79 34.55 15.24
CA PRO A 199 -73.60 33.37 15.05
C PRO A 199 -74.91 33.79 14.40
N THR A 200 -74.97 33.83 13.07
CA THR A 200 -76.24 33.93 12.35
C THR A 200 -77.10 32.71 12.69
N ALA A 201 -78.34 32.97 13.13
CA ALA A 201 -79.27 32.03 13.77
C ALA A 201 -79.80 30.87 12.88
N ASP A 202 -79.13 30.53 11.78
CA ASP A 202 -79.49 29.43 10.87
C ASP A 202 -78.30 28.49 10.67
N ALA A 203 -77.96 27.69 11.68
CA ALA A 203 -76.95 26.63 11.56
C ALA A 203 -77.39 25.35 12.28
N SER A 204 -78.60 24.89 11.98
CA SER A 204 -78.89 23.45 12.08
C SER A 204 -78.29 22.80 10.83
N LYS A 205 -77.15 22.12 11.00
CA LYS A 205 -76.37 21.41 9.95
C LYS A 205 -75.43 22.30 9.14
N GLU A 206 -74.27 22.62 9.71
CA GLU A 206 -72.99 22.48 9.01
C GLU A 206 -71.86 22.73 10.00
N GLN A 207 -71.00 21.72 10.17
CA GLN A 207 -69.76 21.83 10.93
C GLN A 207 -68.80 22.73 10.14
N ALA A 208 -68.77 24.02 10.48
CA ALA A 208 -67.80 24.96 9.93
C ALA A 208 -66.42 24.68 10.54
N THR A 209 -65.61 23.92 9.79
CA THR A 209 -64.16 23.88 9.94
C THR A 209 -63.60 25.25 9.54
N ILE A 210 -62.97 25.94 10.46
CA ILE A 210 -62.28 27.20 10.19
C ILE A 210 -61.06 26.89 9.33
N LYS A 211 -61.10 27.26 8.05
CA LYS A 211 -59.91 27.43 7.21
C LYS A 211 -59.35 28.83 7.48
N LEU A 212 -58.29 28.92 8.28
CA LEU A 212 -57.43 30.10 8.32
C LEU A 212 -56.47 30.03 7.13
N ASN A 213 -56.64 30.91 6.14
CA ASN A 213 -55.72 30.99 5.00
C ASN A 213 -54.50 31.86 5.35
N HIS A 214 -53.34 31.18 5.41
CA HIS A 214 -52.09 31.48 4.69
C HIS A 214 -51.31 32.75 5.05
N ASP A 215 -50.33 32.59 5.96
CA ASP A 215 -48.90 32.93 5.72
C ASP A 215 -48.08 32.75 7.03
N ILE A 216 -48.16 31.56 7.63
CA ILE A 216 -47.19 31.13 8.64
C ILE A 216 -46.74 29.74 8.22
N ASP A 217 -45.49 29.68 7.76
CA ASP A 217 -44.58 28.54 7.69
C ASP A 217 -45.25 27.16 7.78
N SER A 218 -45.31 26.47 6.64
CA SER A 218 -45.85 25.13 6.39
C SER A 218 -45.04 24.01 7.07
N SER A 219 -44.69 24.22 8.33
CA SER A 219 -43.86 23.36 9.17
C SER A 219 -44.64 22.81 10.38
N PHE A 220 -45.84 23.33 10.67
CA PHE A 220 -46.58 23.00 11.90
C PHE A 220 -47.97 22.39 11.71
N GLU A 221 -48.51 22.36 10.49
CA GLU A 221 -49.85 21.83 10.18
C GLU A 221 -49.90 20.30 9.99
N HIS A 222 -48.76 19.61 10.11
CA HIS A 222 -48.68 18.15 10.07
C HIS A 222 -48.83 17.45 11.44
N ILE A 223 -49.16 18.19 12.51
CA ILE A 223 -49.35 17.62 13.86
C ILE A 223 -50.76 17.91 14.38
N LEU A 224 -51.78 17.60 13.57
CA LEU A 224 -53.12 17.27 14.07
C LEU A 224 -53.40 15.82 13.67
N PRO A 225 -53.04 14.84 14.51
CA PRO A 225 -53.31 13.45 14.19
C PRO A 225 -54.80 13.18 14.38
N SER A 226 -55.58 13.37 13.32
CA SER A 226 -56.91 12.75 13.14
C SER A 226 -56.84 11.23 12.96
N LEU A 227 -55.72 10.60 13.35
CA LEU A 227 -55.49 9.16 13.48
C LEU A 227 -55.27 8.73 14.95
N HIS A 228 -55.19 9.67 15.92
CA HIS A 228 -55.01 9.35 17.35
C HIS A 228 -56.32 9.25 18.15
N ASN A 229 -57.46 9.52 17.54
CA ASN A 229 -58.72 9.64 18.29
C ASN A 229 -59.30 8.28 18.71
N GLU A 230 -59.09 7.20 17.95
CA GLU A 230 -59.66 5.87 18.30
C GLU A 230 -58.93 5.19 19.45
N GLN A 231 -57.59 5.24 19.48
CA GLN A 231 -56.77 4.66 20.56
C GLN A 231 -56.96 5.35 21.92
N ASN A 232 -57.44 6.61 21.93
CA ASN A 232 -57.69 7.37 23.15
C ASN A 232 -59.05 7.07 23.82
N HIS A 233 -59.94 6.26 23.24
CA HIS A 233 -61.22 5.95 23.88
C HIS A 233 -61.05 5.07 25.13
N LEU A 234 -60.17 4.06 25.08
CA LEU A 234 -59.87 3.23 26.24
C LEU A 234 -59.15 4.03 27.33
N ALA A 235 -58.12 4.78 26.94
CA ALA A 235 -57.37 5.63 27.86
C ALA A 235 -58.26 6.71 28.49
N GLY A 236 -59.12 7.35 27.71
CA GLY A 236 -60.09 8.35 28.17
C GLY A 236 -61.11 7.76 29.13
N PHE A 237 -61.70 6.61 28.79
CA PHE A 237 -62.67 5.95 29.67
C PHE A 237 -62.02 5.52 31.01
N LEU A 238 -60.82 4.93 30.98
CA LEU A 238 -60.11 4.55 32.20
C LEU A 238 -59.71 5.78 33.02
N ALA A 239 -59.28 6.85 32.37
CA ALA A 239 -58.96 8.10 33.04
C ALA A 239 -60.19 8.69 33.73
N ASP A 240 -61.33 8.79 33.02
CA ASP A 240 -62.59 9.26 33.60
C ASP A 240 -63.04 8.34 34.75
N PHE A 241 -62.89 7.02 34.61
CA PHE A 241 -63.22 6.07 35.69
C PHE A 241 -62.37 6.31 36.95
N ILE A 242 -61.04 6.41 36.80
CA ILE A 242 -60.13 6.65 37.93
C ILE A 242 -60.43 8.00 38.60
N ILE A 243 -60.61 9.05 37.80
CA ILE A 243 -60.92 10.38 38.32
C ILE A 243 -62.28 10.42 39.02
N ASN A 244 -63.30 9.77 38.46
CA ASN A 244 -64.63 9.70 39.07
C ASN A 244 -64.65 8.93 40.40
N THR A 245 -63.61 8.13 40.71
CA THR A 245 -63.46 7.52 42.03
C THR A 245 -62.85 8.45 43.09
N ASN A 246 -62.22 9.56 42.68
CA ASN A 246 -61.60 10.51 43.59
C ASN A 246 -62.55 11.71 43.84
N GLN A 247 -63.22 11.71 44.99
CA GLN A 247 -64.19 12.76 45.35
C GLN A 247 -63.56 14.16 45.49
N GLU A 248 -62.33 14.26 45.99
CA GLU A 248 -61.64 15.54 46.21
C GLU A 248 -61.36 16.25 44.88
N ALA A 249 -60.85 15.54 43.88
CA ALA A 249 -60.59 16.09 42.56
C ALA A 249 -61.87 16.55 41.85
N ILE A 250 -62.97 15.81 42.00
CA ILE A 250 -64.27 16.17 41.42
C ILE A 250 -64.83 17.43 42.08
N GLN A 251 -64.83 17.49 43.41
CA GLN A 251 -65.31 18.66 44.16
C GLN A 251 -64.53 19.92 43.78
N LEU A 252 -63.20 19.84 43.76
CA LEU A 252 -62.37 20.97 43.34
C LEU A 252 -62.65 21.40 41.90
N TYR A 253 -62.82 20.45 40.98
CA TYR A 253 -63.16 20.75 39.59
C TYR A 253 -64.53 21.44 39.46
N GLU A 254 -65.53 20.98 40.21
CA GLU A 254 -66.86 21.59 40.25
C GLU A 254 -66.81 23.01 40.84
N GLU A 255 -66.02 23.23 41.89
CA GLU A 255 -65.79 24.56 42.46
C GLU A 255 -65.14 25.51 41.43
N LEU A 256 -64.10 25.06 40.74
CA LEU A 256 -63.48 25.83 39.65
C LEU A 256 -64.49 26.17 38.55
N GLN A 257 -65.30 25.21 38.12
CA GLN A 257 -66.37 25.45 37.14
C GLN A 257 -67.42 26.45 37.62
N ALA A 258 -67.80 26.41 38.89
CA ALA A 258 -68.81 27.30 39.45
C ALA A 258 -68.36 28.76 39.51
N VAL A 259 -67.06 29.00 39.75
CA VAL A 259 -66.51 30.36 39.94
C VAL A 259 -65.76 30.90 38.71
N ALA A 260 -65.52 30.08 37.69
CA ALA A 260 -64.80 30.46 36.48
C ALA A 260 -65.53 31.55 35.69
N ASN A 261 -64.76 32.48 35.13
CA ASN A 261 -65.26 33.48 34.19
C ASN A 261 -65.68 32.81 32.86
N LEU A 262 -64.99 31.74 32.47
CA LEU A 262 -65.27 30.98 31.25
C LEU A 262 -65.31 29.46 31.54
N PRO A 263 -66.42 28.97 32.14
CA PRO A 263 -66.59 27.56 32.45
C PRO A 263 -66.85 26.73 31.19
N LEU A 264 -66.55 25.43 31.28
CA LEU A 264 -66.86 24.49 30.23
C LEU A 264 -68.35 24.19 30.25
N HIS A 265 -69.06 24.65 29.22
CA HIS A 265 -70.48 24.35 29.08
C HIS A 265 -70.61 22.89 28.64
N ALA A 266 -71.11 22.04 29.52
CA ALA A 266 -71.29 20.63 29.22
C ALA A 266 -72.26 20.49 28.03
N ALA A 267 -71.81 19.82 26.96
CA ALA A 267 -72.74 19.21 26.02
C ALA A 267 -73.59 18.23 26.84
N SER A 268 -74.91 18.39 26.78
CA SER A 268 -75.89 17.56 27.49
C SER A 268 -75.58 16.07 27.32
N HIS A 269 -75.07 15.43 28.39
CA HIS A 269 -74.72 14.02 28.42
C HIS A 269 -75.55 13.31 29.48
N THR A 270 -76.63 12.66 29.04
CA THR A 270 -77.39 11.68 29.84
C THR A 270 -77.35 10.28 29.24
N GLN A 271 -76.45 10.04 28.27
CA GLN A 271 -76.33 8.76 27.55
C GLN A 271 -74.86 8.30 27.34
N ALA A 272 -73.90 8.97 28.02
CA ALA A 272 -72.48 8.91 27.72
C ALA A 272 -71.75 7.67 28.24
N ASP A 273 -72.21 7.04 29.34
CA ASP A 273 -71.41 6.01 30.01
C ASP A 273 -71.37 4.66 29.27
N TYR A 274 -72.51 4.19 28.74
CA TYR A 274 -72.55 2.92 27.99
C TYR A 274 -71.84 3.04 26.63
N HIS A 275 -72.05 4.15 25.93
CA HIS A 275 -71.40 4.37 24.64
C HIS A 275 -69.89 4.54 24.80
N ALA A 276 -69.42 5.30 25.80
CA ALA A 276 -68.00 5.43 26.09
C ALA A 276 -67.36 4.08 26.47
N ALA A 277 -68.01 3.28 27.32
CA ALA A 277 -67.54 1.94 27.66
C ALA A 277 -67.51 1.02 26.43
N SER A 278 -68.51 1.10 25.55
CA SER A 278 -68.56 0.30 24.32
C SER A 278 -67.44 0.68 23.34
N MET A 279 -67.14 1.97 23.17
CA MET A 279 -66.04 2.46 22.35
C MET A 279 -64.68 2.04 22.93
N ALA A 280 -64.51 2.14 24.26
CA ALA A 280 -63.31 1.67 24.95
C ALA A 280 -63.08 0.17 24.76
N TRP A 281 -64.13 -0.65 24.87
CA TRP A 281 -64.05 -2.09 24.61
C TRP A 281 -63.69 -2.41 23.16
N GLN A 282 -64.28 -1.71 22.19
CA GLN A 282 -63.94 -1.86 20.78
C GLN A 282 -62.47 -1.52 20.52
N ALA A 283 -61.97 -0.41 21.09
CA ALA A 283 -60.57 -0.02 20.98
C ALA A 283 -59.62 -1.08 21.59
N MET A 284 -59.97 -1.63 22.76
CA MET A 284 -59.19 -2.70 23.39
C MET A 284 -59.12 -3.96 22.51
N MET A 285 -60.26 -4.37 21.92
CA MET A 285 -60.31 -5.55 21.06
C MET A 285 -59.52 -5.35 19.76
N GLN A 286 -59.58 -4.17 19.17
CA GLN A 286 -58.77 -3.82 18.00
C GLN A 286 -57.27 -3.85 18.32
N GLN A 287 -56.85 -3.28 19.46
CA GLN A 287 -55.46 -3.32 19.90
C GLN A 287 -54.98 -4.76 20.10
N HIS A 288 -55.80 -5.62 20.72
CA HIS A 288 -55.47 -7.03 20.89
C HIS A 288 -55.33 -7.76 19.54
N GLN A 289 -56.21 -7.49 18.58
CA GLN A 289 -56.10 -8.05 17.22
C GLN A 289 -54.83 -7.58 16.51
N GLN A 290 -54.46 -6.31 16.66
CA GLN A 290 -53.25 -5.75 16.07
C GLN A 290 -51.99 -6.36 16.68
N LEU A 291 -51.94 -6.51 18.01
CA LEU A 291 -50.84 -7.18 18.71
C LEU A 291 -50.70 -8.63 18.26
N LYS A 292 -51.81 -9.37 18.14
CA LYS A 292 -51.80 -10.75 17.65
C LYS A 292 -51.29 -10.85 16.21
N LYS A 293 -51.65 -9.89 15.36
CA LYS A 293 -51.11 -9.81 13.99
C LYS A 293 -49.60 -9.56 14.01
N GLN A 294 -49.13 -8.60 14.79
CA GLN A 294 -47.69 -8.31 14.93
C GLN A 294 -46.92 -9.51 15.48
N GLU A 295 -47.48 -10.25 16.44
CA GLU A 295 -46.88 -11.47 16.97
C GLU A 295 -46.74 -12.55 15.87
N ASN A 296 -47.75 -12.70 15.02
CA ASN A 296 -47.69 -13.62 13.89
C ASN A 296 -46.67 -13.19 12.84
N ASP A 297 -46.66 -11.91 12.45
CA ASP A 297 -45.70 -11.35 11.51
C ASP A 297 -44.26 -11.56 12.02
N LEU A 298 -44.02 -11.36 13.32
CA LEU A 298 -42.71 -11.62 13.95
C LEU A 298 -42.30 -13.09 13.88
N LYS A 299 -43.26 -14.03 14.05
CA LYS A 299 -42.99 -15.46 13.89
C LYS A 299 -42.67 -15.81 12.45
N GLU A 300 -43.38 -15.23 11.49
CA GLU A 300 -43.09 -15.43 10.05
C GLU A 300 -41.69 -14.92 9.70
N TYR A 301 -41.32 -13.70 10.10
CA TYR A 301 -39.97 -13.18 9.89
C TYR A 301 -38.89 -14.02 10.58
N SER A 302 -39.16 -14.55 11.78
CA SER A 302 -38.24 -15.46 12.45
C SER A 302 -38.00 -16.73 11.65
N ASN A 303 -39.06 -17.33 11.09
CA ASN A 303 -38.97 -18.53 10.27
C ASN A 303 -38.25 -18.26 8.94
N GLU A 304 -38.53 -17.13 8.28
CA GLU A 304 -37.84 -16.72 7.06
C GLU A 304 -36.34 -16.52 7.29
N ASN A 305 -35.97 -15.88 8.40
CA ASN A 305 -34.57 -15.70 8.78
C ASN A 305 -33.86 -17.05 9.03
N GLU A 306 -34.53 -18.01 9.67
CA GLU A 306 -33.97 -19.35 9.86
C GLU A 306 -33.74 -20.07 8.53
N LEU A 307 -34.69 -19.97 7.60
CA LEU A 307 -34.56 -20.53 6.24
C LEU A 307 -33.41 -19.87 5.45
N LEU A 308 -33.30 -18.54 5.52
CA LEU A 308 -32.22 -17.79 4.87
C LEU A 308 -30.85 -18.16 5.44
N LEU A 309 -30.74 -18.33 6.77
CA LEU A 309 -29.52 -18.82 7.40
C LEU A 309 -29.14 -20.23 6.92
N GLN A 310 -30.12 -21.12 6.79
CA GLN A 310 -29.90 -22.46 6.26
C GLN A 310 -29.42 -22.42 4.79
N GLN A 311 -30.05 -21.59 3.94
CA GLN A 311 -29.62 -21.39 2.56
C GLN A 311 -28.20 -20.84 2.48
N LEU A 312 -27.88 -19.84 3.31
CA LEU A 312 -26.53 -19.26 3.37
C LEU A 312 -25.49 -20.32 3.74
N HIS A 313 -25.76 -21.16 4.74
CA HIS A 313 -24.85 -22.25 5.11
C HIS A 313 -24.62 -23.24 3.97
N LEU A 314 -25.68 -23.63 3.24
CA LEU A 314 -25.56 -24.52 2.09
C LEU A 314 -24.71 -23.89 0.97
N THR A 315 -24.96 -22.63 0.64
CA THR A 315 -24.18 -21.92 -0.38
C THR A 315 -22.71 -21.75 0.02
N GLN A 316 -22.43 -21.53 1.31
CA GLN A 316 -21.08 -21.47 1.83
C GLN A 316 -20.37 -22.83 1.68
N GLU A 317 -21.03 -23.93 2.04
CA GLU A 317 -20.45 -25.27 1.91
C GLU A 317 -20.17 -25.63 0.44
N GLU A 318 -21.07 -25.28 -0.48
CA GLU A 318 -20.85 -25.46 -1.92
C GLU A 318 -19.65 -24.64 -2.43
N PHE A 319 -19.52 -23.38 -1.98
CA PHE A 319 -18.40 -22.52 -2.32
C PHE A 319 -17.07 -23.07 -1.80
N GLU A 320 -17.03 -23.55 -0.55
CA GLU A 320 -15.84 -24.16 0.05
C GLU A 320 -15.41 -25.41 -0.72
N ARG A 321 -16.36 -26.28 -1.10
CA ARG A 321 -16.10 -27.46 -1.93
C ARG A 321 -15.55 -27.08 -3.30
N ALA A 322 -16.16 -26.09 -3.97
CA ALA A 322 -15.71 -25.63 -5.28
C ALA A 322 -14.29 -25.04 -5.21
N HIS A 323 -14.00 -24.27 -4.17
CA HIS A 323 -12.68 -23.70 -3.92
C HIS A 323 -11.60 -24.77 -3.67
N LEU A 324 -11.91 -25.79 -2.85
CA LEU A 324 -11.01 -26.93 -2.61
C LEU A 324 -10.72 -27.71 -3.91
N ASN A 325 -11.77 -27.99 -4.70
CA ASN A 325 -11.61 -28.65 -5.99
C ASN A 325 -10.74 -27.81 -6.93
N HIS A 326 -10.98 -26.50 -7.02
CA HIS A 326 -10.17 -25.61 -7.84
C HIS A 326 -8.69 -25.66 -7.44
N LYS A 327 -8.39 -25.52 -6.14
CA LYS A 327 -7.03 -25.60 -5.61
C LYS A 327 -6.35 -26.95 -5.94
N GLN A 328 -7.09 -28.05 -5.85
CA GLN A 328 -6.57 -29.37 -6.22
C GLN A 328 -6.27 -29.47 -7.72
N THR A 329 -7.17 -28.97 -8.58
CA THR A 329 -6.94 -28.94 -10.04
C THR A 329 -5.76 -28.06 -10.42
N GLU A 330 -5.56 -26.92 -9.75
CA GLU A 330 -4.42 -26.03 -9.97
C GLU A 330 -3.10 -26.72 -9.59
N ALA A 331 -3.07 -27.44 -8.46
CA ALA A 331 -1.91 -28.23 -8.06
C ALA A 331 -1.57 -29.34 -9.08
N GLN A 332 -2.58 -30.05 -9.60
CA GLN A 332 -2.42 -31.06 -10.65
C GLN A 332 -1.93 -30.45 -11.97
N LEU A 333 -2.43 -29.28 -12.34
CA LEU A 333 -1.98 -28.56 -13.53
C LEU A 333 -0.52 -28.16 -13.40
N ASN A 334 -0.13 -27.63 -12.24
CA ASN A 334 1.25 -27.25 -11.94
C ASN A 334 2.20 -28.46 -11.97
N SER A 335 1.82 -29.61 -11.39
CA SER A 335 2.63 -30.82 -11.49
C SER A 335 2.77 -31.29 -12.94
N THR A 336 1.68 -31.26 -13.70
CA THR A 336 1.69 -31.64 -15.13
C THR A 336 2.57 -30.69 -15.95
N LEU A 337 2.55 -29.39 -15.67
CA LEU A 337 3.44 -28.41 -16.31
C LEU A 337 4.91 -28.67 -15.97
N GLN A 338 5.23 -28.99 -14.71
CA GLN A 338 6.58 -29.36 -14.32
C GLN A 338 7.07 -30.62 -15.05
N ASP A 339 6.22 -31.65 -15.14
CA ASP A 339 6.58 -32.89 -15.84
C ASP A 339 6.73 -32.67 -17.35
N LYS A 340 5.86 -31.85 -17.96
CA LYS A 340 6.02 -31.43 -19.37
C LYS A 340 7.31 -30.65 -19.59
N ASN A 341 7.68 -29.75 -18.68
CA ASN A 341 8.93 -29.00 -18.78
C ASN A 341 10.15 -29.91 -18.64
N LYS A 342 10.15 -30.87 -17.69
CA LYS A 342 11.21 -31.89 -17.57
C LYS A 342 11.33 -32.69 -18.87
N LEU A 343 10.22 -33.19 -19.37
CA LEU A 343 10.19 -33.96 -20.62
C LEU A 343 10.70 -33.11 -21.80
N ALA A 344 10.32 -31.83 -21.89
CA ALA A 344 10.83 -30.92 -22.90
C ALA A 344 12.36 -30.72 -22.79
N THR A 345 12.89 -30.58 -21.57
CA THR A 345 14.35 -30.49 -21.36
C THR A 345 15.07 -31.78 -21.75
N GLU A 346 14.51 -32.95 -21.46
CA GLU A 346 15.06 -34.25 -21.90
C GLU A 346 15.06 -34.38 -23.43
N TYR A 347 13.96 -33.99 -24.09
CA TYR A 347 13.89 -33.97 -25.56
C TYR A 347 14.90 -32.98 -26.16
N GLN A 348 15.08 -31.80 -25.55
CA GLN A 348 16.10 -30.84 -25.98
C GLN A 348 17.50 -31.42 -25.82
N GLN A 349 17.83 -32.01 -24.67
CA GLN A 349 19.13 -32.66 -24.45
C GLN A 349 19.38 -33.75 -25.49
N LYS A 350 18.43 -34.68 -25.66
CA LYS A 350 18.54 -35.75 -26.66
C LYS A 350 18.70 -35.21 -28.09
N THR A 351 18.02 -34.11 -28.42
CA THR A 351 18.18 -33.43 -29.72
C THR A 351 19.57 -32.81 -29.86
N THR A 352 20.12 -32.21 -28.80
CA THR A 352 21.49 -31.68 -28.84
C THR A 352 22.54 -32.79 -28.95
N GLU A 353 22.35 -33.92 -28.26
CA GLU A 353 23.22 -35.09 -28.34
C GLU A 353 23.21 -35.72 -29.73
N THR A 354 22.03 -35.91 -30.33
CA THR A 354 21.92 -36.42 -31.70
C THR A 354 22.55 -35.45 -32.68
N HIS A 355 22.36 -34.13 -32.51
CA HIS A 355 22.99 -33.12 -33.35
C HIS A 355 24.53 -33.14 -33.23
N GLN A 356 25.07 -33.28 -32.01
CA GLN A 356 26.51 -33.45 -31.79
C GLN A 356 27.02 -34.73 -32.45
N LYS A 357 26.28 -35.84 -32.37
CA LYS A 357 26.64 -37.11 -33.00
C LYS A 357 26.63 -37.01 -34.52
N ILE A 358 25.63 -36.35 -35.10
CA ILE A 358 25.57 -36.05 -36.54
C ILE A 358 26.79 -35.23 -36.95
N ASN A 359 27.13 -34.16 -36.22
CA ASN A 359 28.30 -33.35 -36.53
C ASN A 359 29.62 -34.15 -36.47
N ARG A 360 29.78 -35.06 -35.50
CA ARG A 360 30.95 -35.96 -35.45
C ARG A 360 30.99 -36.90 -36.66
N LEU A 361 29.87 -37.52 -37.01
CA LEU A 361 29.78 -38.39 -38.18
C LEU A 361 30.04 -37.63 -39.48
N GLU A 362 29.60 -36.37 -39.58
CA GLU A 362 29.88 -35.49 -40.72
C GLU A 362 31.39 -35.20 -40.83
N GLN A 363 32.07 -34.93 -39.70
CA GLN A 363 33.52 -34.75 -39.65
C GLN A 363 34.27 -36.03 -40.04
N GLU A 364 33.86 -37.19 -39.51
CA GLU A 364 34.44 -38.50 -39.87
C GLU A 364 34.24 -38.80 -41.35
N LYS A 365 33.04 -38.55 -41.88
CA LYS A 365 32.73 -38.69 -43.32
C LYS A 365 33.63 -37.78 -44.16
N GLN A 366 33.84 -36.53 -43.76
CA GLN A 366 34.76 -35.61 -44.46
C GLN A 366 36.22 -36.11 -44.41
N GLN A 367 36.67 -36.63 -43.27
CA GLN A 367 38.02 -37.21 -43.15
C GLN A 367 38.17 -38.45 -44.05
N LEU A 368 37.18 -39.33 -44.08
CA LEU A 368 37.18 -40.50 -44.95
C LEU A 368 37.13 -40.13 -46.43
N LEU A 369 36.37 -39.09 -46.81
CA LEU A 369 36.37 -38.55 -48.17
C LEU A 369 37.76 -38.05 -48.56
N LYS A 370 38.41 -37.23 -47.73
CA LYS A 370 39.78 -36.78 -47.97
C LYS A 370 40.75 -37.95 -48.13
N LYS A 371 40.66 -38.94 -47.23
CA LYS A 371 41.51 -40.14 -47.28
C LYS A 371 41.23 -40.99 -48.54
N SER A 372 39.98 -41.08 -48.97
CA SER A 372 39.59 -41.75 -50.21
C SER A 372 40.14 -41.01 -51.43
N ASP A 373 40.11 -39.68 -51.44
CA ASP A 373 40.67 -38.86 -52.51
C ASP A 373 42.20 -38.99 -52.58
N GLU A 374 42.89 -38.98 -51.44
CA GLU A 374 44.33 -39.25 -51.34
C GLU A 374 44.68 -40.65 -51.88
N LEU A 375 43.89 -41.67 -51.53
CA LEU A 375 44.12 -43.05 -51.98
C LEU A 375 43.84 -43.21 -53.49
N ASN A 376 42.82 -42.54 -54.01
CA ASN A 376 42.55 -42.47 -55.45
C ASN A 376 43.67 -41.74 -56.21
N GLN A 377 44.25 -40.68 -55.64
CA GLN A 377 45.41 -40.00 -56.23
C GLN A 377 46.66 -40.90 -56.22
N ALA A 378 46.91 -41.61 -55.12
CA ALA A 378 47.99 -42.59 -55.04
C ALA A 378 47.82 -43.72 -56.07
N GLN A 379 46.61 -44.27 -56.22
CA GLN A 379 46.32 -45.28 -57.25
C GLN A 379 46.51 -44.76 -58.68
N LYS A 380 46.15 -43.51 -58.95
CA LYS A 380 46.43 -42.88 -60.27
C LYS A 380 47.94 -42.75 -60.50
N ALA A 381 48.69 -42.31 -59.50
CA ALA A 381 50.16 -42.19 -59.58
C ALA A 381 50.83 -43.56 -59.79
N ASP A 382 50.38 -44.60 -59.08
CA ASP A 382 50.84 -45.98 -59.27
C ASP A 382 50.47 -46.51 -60.67
N GLY A 383 49.26 -46.22 -61.16
CA GLY A 383 48.84 -46.58 -62.51
C GLY A 383 49.68 -45.91 -63.61
N GLU A 384 50.08 -44.65 -63.42
CA GLU A 384 51.01 -43.95 -64.31
C GLU A 384 52.44 -44.52 -64.22
N ALA A 385 52.88 -44.91 -63.02
CA ALA A 385 54.17 -45.58 -62.83
C ALA A 385 54.23 -46.94 -63.51
N ILE A 386 53.16 -47.74 -63.44
CA ILE A 386 53.04 -49.03 -64.13
C ILE A 386 53.09 -48.85 -65.64
N LYS A 387 52.37 -47.87 -66.20
CA LYS A 387 52.44 -47.56 -67.65
C LYS A 387 53.85 -47.17 -68.09
N LYS A 388 54.55 -46.34 -67.30
CA LYS A 388 55.96 -46.00 -67.58
C LYS A 388 56.86 -47.24 -67.54
N LEU A 389 56.65 -48.13 -66.57
CA LEU A 389 57.43 -49.36 -66.41
C LEU A 389 57.17 -50.36 -67.56
N GLU A 390 55.93 -50.43 -68.07
CA GLU A 390 55.54 -51.26 -69.20
C GLU A 390 56.14 -50.74 -70.52
N THR A 391 56.18 -49.42 -70.74
CA THR A 391 56.89 -48.82 -71.88
C THR A 391 58.40 -49.04 -71.83
N ALA A 392 59.00 -49.04 -70.63
CA ALA A 392 60.41 -49.33 -70.46
C ALA A 392 60.74 -50.81 -70.76
N LYS A 393 59.87 -51.74 -70.35
CA LYS A 393 59.98 -53.17 -70.70
C LYS A 393 59.94 -53.41 -72.22
N LEU A 394 59.03 -52.75 -72.92
CA LEU A 394 58.84 -52.92 -74.36
C LEU A 394 60.03 -52.36 -75.18
N ASN A 395 60.71 -51.32 -74.67
CA ASN A 395 61.96 -50.82 -75.25
C ASN A 395 63.14 -51.76 -74.98
N LEU A 396 63.23 -52.37 -73.79
CA LEU A 396 64.27 -53.34 -73.45
C LEU A 396 64.17 -54.63 -74.31
N GLU A 397 62.96 -55.00 -74.72
CA GLU A 397 62.70 -56.16 -75.59
C GLU A 397 63.17 -55.90 -77.03
N LYS A 398 63.07 -54.65 -77.52
CA LYS A 398 63.62 -54.22 -78.81
C LYS A 398 65.15 -54.26 -78.82
N GLU A 399 65.81 -53.76 -77.77
CA GLU A 399 67.28 -53.82 -77.64
C GLU A 399 67.82 -55.27 -77.63
N LYS A 400 67.08 -56.23 -77.07
CA LYS A 400 67.46 -57.65 -77.12
C LYS A 400 67.48 -58.23 -78.55
N THR A 401 66.55 -57.80 -79.41
CA THR A 401 66.47 -58.29 -80.80
C THR A 401 67.57 -57.73 -81.70
N ASP A 402 68.10 -56.55 -81.39
CA ASP A 402 69.21 -55.94 -82.13
C ASP A 402 70.58 -56.56 -81.71
N LEU A 403 70.69 -57.04 -80.47
CA LEU A 403 71.89 -57.71 -79.96
C LEU A 403 72.11 -59.13 -80.54
N GLU A 404 71.04 -59.83 -80.94
CA GLU A 404 71.15 -61.12 -81.65
C GLU A 404 71.63 -60.98 -83.10
N LYS A 405 71.31 -59.86 -83.79
CA LYS A 405 71.81 -59.59 -85.15
C LYS A 405 73.32 -59.31 -85.16
N ILE A 406 73.85 -58.67 -84.12
CA ILE A 406 75.29 -58.34 -83.98
C ILE A 406 76.15 -59.60 -83.73
N LYS A 407 75.59 -60.62 -83.05
CA LYS A 407 76.26 -61.91 -82.82
C LYS A 407 76.49 -62.73 -84.10
N ALA A 408 75.64 -62.59 -85.12
CA ALA A 408 75.77 -63.29 -86.39
C ALA A 408 76.87 -62.70 -87.30
N THR A 409 77.12 -61.39 -87.22
CA THR A 409 78.19 -60.70 -87.96
C THR A 409 79.59 -60.97 -87.42
N LEU A 410 79.74 -61.14 -86.09
CA LEU A 410 81.04 -61.36 -85.41
C LEU A 410 81.69 -62.73 -85.74
N ALA A 411 80.90 -63.72 -86.16
CA ALA A 411 81.40 -65.03 -86.57
C ALA A 411 82.10 -65.03 -87.94
N SER A 412 81.87 -64.00 -88.77
CA SER A 412 82.40 -63.89 -90.14
C SER A 412 83.73 -63.12 -90.24
N GLU A 413 84.11 -62.35 -89.22
CA GLU A 413 85.39 -61.62 -89.14
C GLU A 413 86.53 -62.44 -88.54
N LYS A 414 86.22 -63.44 -87.70
CA LYS A 414 87.21 -64.29 -87.01
C LYS A 414 88.05 -65.18 -87.96
N THR A 415 87.56 -65.41 -89.19
CA THR A 415 88.26 -66.21 -90.22
C THR A 415 89.19 -65.37 -91.11
N LYS A 416 89.16 -64.04 -91.00
CA LYS A 416 90.02 -63.13 -91.79
C LYS A 416 91.29 -62.70 -91.03
N LEU A 417 91.27 -62.68 -89.69
CA LEU A 417 92.40 -62.24 -88.86
C LEU A 417 93.57 -63.25 -88.73
N GLU A 418 93.33 -64.54 -88.96
CA GLU A 418 94.38 -65.58 -88.85
C GLU A 418 95.43 -65.49 -89.98
N LYS A 419 95.11 -64.79 -91.09
CA LYS A 419 96.02 -64.59 -92.24
C LYS A 419 96.89 -63.33 -92.15
N GLU A 420 96.65 -62.46 -91.17
CA GLU A 420 97.42 -61.21 -90.98
C GLU A 420 98.53 -61.35 -89.92
N LYS A 421 98.47 -62.43 -89.12
CA LYS A 421 99.43 -62.79 -88.08
C LYS A 421 100.85 -63.12 -88.59
N ASN A 422 100.99 -63.61 -89.82
CA ASN A 422 102.27 -64.03 -90.40
C ASN A 422 103.11 -62.89 -91.00
N ARG A 423 102.70 -61.62 -90.85
CA ARG A 423 103.37 -60.47 -91.49
C ARG A 423 104.01 -59.47 -90.53
N LEU A 424 103.84 -59.65 -89.22
CA LEU A 424 104.30 -58.70 -88.19
C LEU A 424 105.51 -59.19 -87.36
N GLU A 425 106.06 -60.38 -87.68
CA GLU A 425 107.26 -60.94 -87.04
C GLU A 425 108.60 -60.33 -87.51
N GLN A 426 108.60 -59.36 -88.42
CA GLN A 426 109.83 -58.94 -89.10
C GLN A 426 110.38 -57.55 -88.71
N ASP A 427 109.66 -56.70 -87.94
CA ASP A 427 110.01 -55.26 -87.86
C ASP A 427 110.23 -54.63 -86.47
N ASN A 428 110.46 -55.37 -85.38
CA ASN A 428 110.79 -54.67 -84.11
C ASN A 428 111.85 -55.33 -83.19
N LYS A 429 112.94 -55.78 -83.82
CA LYS A 429 114.12 -56.37 -83.16
C LYS A 429 115.30 -55.40 -82.99
N ALA A 430 115.06 -54.08 -82.88
CA ALA A 430 116.13 -53.09 -82.72
C ALA A 430 115.70 -51.83 -81.95
N SER A 431 115.19 -52.00 -80.72
CA SER A 431 115.27 -51.03 -79.61
C SER A 431 114.88 -51.75 -78.31
N GLN A 432 115.64 -52.74 -77.84
CA GLN A 432 116.75 -52.54 -76.87
C GLN A 432 116.34 -51.67 -75.67
N SER A 433 116.21 -52.26 -74.47
CA SER A 433 117.32 -52.69 -73.60
C SER A 433 117.90 -51.51 -72.81
N GLU A 434 117.13 -50.99 -71.85
CA GLU A 434 117.66 -50.07 -70.82
C GLU A 434 116.88 -50.08 -69.48
N GLN A 435 115.74 -50.75 -69.34
CA GLN A 435 114.87 -50.60 -68.14
C GLN A 435 114.82 -51.80 -67.17
N GLU A 436 115.71 -52.77 -67.31
CA GLU A 436 115.82 -53.91 -66.37
C GLU A 436 117.23 -54.10 -65.76
N LYS A 437 118.12 -53.10 -65.85
CA LYS A 437 119.43 -53.09 -65.17
C LYS A 437 119.77 -51.79 -64.43
N ASP A 438 118.79 -50.93 -64.17
CA ASP A 438 118.85 -49.84 -63.18
C ASP A 438 117.96 -50.20 -61.99
N ASN A 439 118.01 -51.46 -61.53
CA ASN A 439 118.89 -51.88 -60.44
C ASN A 439 118.59 -51.05 -59.19
N GLN A 440 118.16 -51.64 -58.08
CA GLN A 440 118.99 -52.52 -57.24
C GLN A 440 120.39 -51.93 -56.86
N LEU A 441 120.72 -50.72 -57.34
CA LEU A 441 121.87 -49.86 -57.03
C LEU A 441 121.44 -48.52 -56.39
N LEU A 442 120.17 -48.09 -56.50
CA LEU A 442 119.70 -46.80 -55.94
C LEU A 442 119.54 -46.79 -54.40
N LEU A 443 119.96 -47.87 -53.73
CA LEU A 443 120.15 -47.93 -52.29
C LEU A 443 121.45 -47.23 -51.84
N GLU A 444 122.35 -46.83 -52.76
CA GLU A 444 123.57 -46.07 -52.42
C GLU A 444 123.48 -44.54 -52.64
N GLN A 445 122.41 -44.01 -53.28
CA GLN A 445 122.23 -42.55 -53.45
C GLN A 445 121.37 -41.87 -52.36
N LEU A 446 121.24 -42.51 -51.20
CA LEU A 446 120.66 -41.92 -49.99
C LEU A 446 121.45 -40.70 -49.45
N HIS A 447 122.53 -40.20 -50.09
CA HIS A 447 123.39 -39.22 -49.43
C HIS A 447 123.79 -37.93 -50.17
N HIS A 448 123.07 -37.46 -51.21
CA HIS A 448 123.39 -36.12 -51.75
C HIS A 448 122.26 -35.09 -52.00
N VAL A 449 120.96 -35.43 -52.08
CA VAL A 449 119.90 -34.40 -52.40
C VAL A 449 118.74 -34.34 -51.41
N GLN A 450 119.00 -34.77 -50.18
CA GLN A 450 118.20 -34.38 -49.02
C GLN A 450 118.25 -32.86 -48.73
N GLU A 451 118.86 -32.03 -49.60
CA GLU A 451 119.25 -30.66 -49.23
C GLU A 451 118.51 -29.52 -49.96
N GLU A 452 117.66 -29.73 -50.98
CA GLU A 452 117.12 -28.57 -51.71
C GLU A 452 115.63 -28.19 -51.59
N LEU A 453 114.60 -29.03 -51.78
CA LEU A 453 113.27 -28.44 -52.09
C LEU A 453 112.05 -28.96 -51.32
N GLU A 454 112.26 -28.98 -50.01
CA GLU A 454 111.37 -28.49 -48.96
C GLU A 454 110.63 -27.15 -49.25
N ARG A 455 110.77 -26.50 -50.41
CA ARG A 455 110.40 -25.10 -50.51
C ARG A 455 108.93 -24.84 -50.81
N LEU A 456 108.18 -25.70 -51.51
CA LEU A 456 106.93 -25.21 -52.10
C LEU A 456 105.76 -26.23 -52.08
N PHE A 457 104.90 -26.08 -51.07
CA PHE A 457 103.50 -25.67 -51.36
C PHE A 457 102.41 -26.76 -51.39
N LEU A 458 102.10 -27.46 -50.30
CA LEU A 458 101.59 -26.85 -49.07
C LEU A 458 100.43 -25.85 -49.21
N GLU A 459 99.70 -25.76 -50.33
CA GLU A 459 98.50 -24.92 -50.32
C GLU A 459 97.30 -25.54 -51.01
N ASN A 460 96.41 -26.07 -50.15
CA ASN A 460 94.97 -26.18 -50.36
C ASN A 460 94.51 -27.39 -51.19
N LYS A 461 94.21 -28.60 -50.68
CA LYS A 461 93.56 -29.08 -49.44
C LYS A 461 92.32 -28.28 -48.95
N ARG A 462 91.17 -29.00 -48.90
CA ARG A 462 90.04 -28.92 -47.92
C ARG A 462 88.89 -27.91 -48.23
N LEU A 463 87.56 -28.11 -48.09
CA LEU A 463 86.63 -29.09 -47.48
C LEU A 463 85.11 -28.69 -47.72
N THR A 464 84.26 -29.60 -48.23
CA THR A 464 82.92 -30.07 -47.71
C THR A 464 81.82 -29.20 -47.01
N ALA A 465 80.53 -29.40 -47.42
CA ALA A 465 79.21 -29.56 -46.68
C ALA A 465 78.60 -28.55 -45.62
N ARG A 466 77.23 -28.46 -45.54
CA ARG A 466 76.27 -27.47 -44.89
C ARG A 466 75.69 -27.82 -43.46
N PRO A 467 75.11 -26.89 -42.61
CA PRO A 467 73.96 -27.20 -41.67
C PRO A 467 73.03 -26.04 -41.06
N GLU A 468 71.99 -26.39 -40.23
CA GLU A 468 70.92 -25.61 -39.49
C GLU A 468 71.22 -25.25 -37.98
N TYR A 469 70.44 -24.36 -37.28
CA TYR A 469 70.75 -23.70 -35.97
C TYR A 469 69.79 -23.89 -34.75
N TYR A 470 70.34 -24.00 -33.51
CA TYR A 470 69.67 -24.04 -32.16
C TYR A 470 70.43 -23.13 -31.13
N GLY A 471 69.81 -22.65 -30.02
CA GLY A 471 70.50 -21.93 -28.92
C GLY A 471 70.07 -20.48 -28.56
N ALA A 472 68.84 -20.07 -28.84
CA ALA A 472 68.26 -18.78 -28.46
C ALA A 472 68.22 -18.48 -26.94
N ALA A 473 67.95 -19.46 -26.08
CA ALA A 473 67.87 -19.23 -24.63
C ALA A 473 69.24 -18.86 -24.02
N GLU A 474 70.30 -19.48 -24.52
CA GLU A 474 71.68 -19.19 -24.11
C GLU A 474 72.15 -17.80 -24.57
N ARG A 475 71.62 -17.32 -25.71
CA ARG A 475 71.90 -15.97 -26.24
C ARG A 475 71.40 -14.86 -25.32
N VAL A 476 70.28 -15.06 -24.61
CA VAL A 476 69.77 -14.09 -23.60
C VAL A 476 70.51 -14.20 -22.27
N ARG A 477 70.94 -15.40 -21.85
CA ARG A 477 71.77 -15.59 -20.64
C ARG A 477 73.15 -14.93 -20.75
N ASN A 478 73.70 -14.87 -21.96
CA ASN A 478 75.01 -14.30 -22.23
C ASN A 478 75.02 -12.77 -22.37
N GLN A 479 73.85 -12.11 -22.31
CA GLN A 479 73.76 -10.65 -22.32
C GLN A 479 74.31 -10.03 -21.03
N LEU A 480 74.88 -8.84 -21.16
CA LEU A 480 75.58 -8.15 -20.08
C LEU A 480 74.67 -7.87 -18.88
N ASP A 481 73.42 -7.47 -19.14
CA ASP A 481 72.42 -7.19 -18.11
C ASP A 481 72.07 -8.43 -17.29
N TYR A 482 71.80 -9.57 -17.93
CA TYR A 482 71.53 -10.82 -17.21
C TYR A 482 72.70 -11.24 -16.31
N ARG A 483 73.94 -11.17 -16.83
CA ARG A 483 75.16 -11.56 -16.11
C ARG A 483 75.42 -10.66 -14.91
N LEU A 484 75.30 -9.35 -15.08
CA LEU A 484 75.49 -8.38 -14.01
C LEU A 484 74.49 -8.61 -12.86
N GLY A 485 73.20 -8.77 -13.15
CA GLY A 485 72.23 -9.03 -12.09
C GLY A 485 72.31 -10.44 -11.50
N ALA A 486 72.80 -11.44 -12.23
CA ALA A 486 73.12 -12.76 -11.67
C ALA A 486 74.28 -12.67 -10.66
N THR A 487 75.35 -11.94 -10.99
CA THR A 487 76.47 -11.65 -10.07
C THR A 487 75.99 -10.89 -8.84
N MET A 488 75.00 -9.99 -8.99
CA MET A 488 74.40 -9.28 -7.86
C MET A 488 73.67 -10.22 -6.89
N ILE A 489 72.91 -11.18 -7.40
CA ILE A 489 72.17 -12.15 -6.58
C ILE A 489 73.12 -13.13 -5.88
N GLN A 490 74.19 -13.56 -6.56
CA GLN A 490 75.15 -14.51 -6.00
C GLN A 490 75.95 -13.92 -4.84
N ASN A 491 76.46 -12.69 -5.00
CA ASN A 491 77.25 -12.01 -3.97
C ASN A 491 76.38 -11.29 -2.92
N GLY A 492 75.09 -11.09 -3.17
CA GLY A 492 74.14 -10.48 -2.21
C GLY A 492 73.66 -11.37 -1.07
N LYS A 493 74.08 -12.65 -1.02
CA LYS A 493 73.64 -13.63 0.00
C LYS A 493 74.49 -13.66 1.27
N SER A 494 75.62 -12.98 1.30
CA SER A 494 76.49 -12.89 2.49
C SER A 494 77.04 -11.47 2.66
N LEU A 495 77.31 -11.09 3.92
CA LEU A 495 77.86 -9.76 4.24
C LEU A 495 79.22 -9.51 3.57
N GLY A 496 80.08 -10.53 3.47
CA GLY A 496 81.35 -10.46 2.75
C GLY A 496 81.19 -10.39 1.22
N GLY A 497 80.14 -11.00 0.68
CA GLY A 497 79.79 -10.90 -0.72
C GLY A 497 79.36 -9.47 -1.10
N TRP A 498 78.59 -8.78 -0.25
CA TRP A 498 78.15 -7.41 -0.51
C TRP A 498 79.31 -6.40 -0.60
N ILE A 499 80.36 -6.57 0.21
CA ILE A 499 81.55 -5.68 0.17
C ILE A 499 82.38 -5.92 -1.10
N SER A 500 82.45 -7.16 -1.58
CA SER A 500 83.17 -7.52 -2.82
C SER A 500 82.33 -7.30 -4.10
N MET A 501 81.06 -6.91 -3.98
CA MET A 501 80.14 -6.68 -5.10
C MET A 501 80.66 -5.69 -6.14
N PRO A 502 81.15 -4.48 -5.79
CA PRO A 502 81.59 -3.52 -6.81
C PRO A 502 82.74 -4.08 -7.66
N ALA A 503 83.70 -4.77 -7.04
CA ALA A 503 84.82 -5.38 -7.75
C ALA A 503 84.38 -6.57 -8.61
N ALA A 504 83.47 -7.41 -8.13
CA ALA A 504 82.91 -8.53 -8.88
C ALA A 504 82.11 -8.05 -10.11
N LEU A 505 81.34 -6.97 -9.97
CA LEU A 505 80.59 -6.37 -11.08
C LEU A 505 81.50 -5.73 -12.12
N ILE A 506 82.56 -5.04 -11.69
CA ILE A 506 83.56 -4.47 -12.61
C ILE A 506 84.27 -5.61 -13.37
N LYS A 507 84.65 -6.69 -12.68
CA LYS A 507 85.28 -7.86 -13.29
C LYS A 507 84.37 -8.52 -14.33
N GLU A 508 83.07 -8.60 -14.07
CA GLU A 508 82.12 -9.16 -15.03
C GLU A 508 81.86 -8.22 -16.22
N SER A 509 81.82 -6.90 -16.00
CA SER A 509 81.63 -5.88 -17.05
C SER A 509 82.80 -5.78 -18.04
N ARG A 510 83.99 -6.25 -17.65
CA ARG A 510 85.21 -6.24 -18.46
C ARG A 510 85.42 -7.51 -19.29
N LYS A 511 84.52 -8.50 -19.18
CA LYS A 511 84.61 -9.70 -20.01
C LYS A 511 84.12 -9.38 -21.44
N PRO A 512 84.86 -9.77 -22.49
CA PRO A 512 84.54 -9.45 -23.87
C PRO A 512 83.19 -10.04 -24.27
N GLN A 513 82.38 -9.25 -24.99
CA GLN A 513 81.05 -9.62 -25.44
C GLN A 513 81.15 -10.21 -26.86
N GLN A 514 80.54 -11.38 -27.08
CA GLN A 514 80.56 -12.05 -28.39
C GLN A 514 79.72 -11.28 -29.42
N ASN A 515 80.32 -10.97 -30.58
CA ASN A 515 79.65 -10.31 -31.71
C ASN A 515 78.65 -11.25 -32.39
N THR A 516 77.42 -10.79 -32.59
CA THR A 516 76.35 -11.57 -33.24
C THR A 516 75.85 -10.93 -34.54
N ALA A 517 76.76 -10.59 -35.44
CA ALA A 517 76.42 -9.92 -36.71
C ALA A 517 75.92 -10.88 -37.81
N ASP A 518 76.17 -12.19 -37.70
CA ASP A 518 75.86 -13.17 -38.76
C ASP A 518 74.93 -14.31 -38.29
N LEU A 519 74.38 -14.18 -37.09
CA LEU A 519 73.46 -15.16 -36.56
C LEU A 519 72.03 -14.74 -36.89
N PRO A 520 71.17 -15.65 -37.37
CA PRO A 520 69.83 -15.29 -37.72
C PRO A 520 69.09 -14.70 -36.50
N PRO A 521 68.12 -13.81 -36.71
CA PRO A 521 67.28 -13.26 -35.65
C PRO A 521 66.85 -14.32 -34.63
N VAL A 522 66.77 -13.99 -33.34
CA VAL A 522 66.41 -14.97 -32.28
C VAL A 522 65.10 -15.72 -32.59
N SER A 523 64.23 -15.15 -33.43
CA SER A 523 63.01 -15.77 -33.98
C SER A 523 63.22 -16.92 -34.97
N LEU A 524 64.41 -17.06 -35.56
CA LEU A 524 64.82 -18.13 -36.50
C LEU A 524 65.55 -19.29 -35.80
N TYR A 525 65.77 -19.15 -34.49
CA TYR A 525 66.20 -20.23 -33.63
C TYR A 525 64.98 -20.98 -33.14
N HIS A 526 65.09 -22.30 -33.08
CA HIS A 526 63.99 -23.18 -32.69
C HIS A 526 63.50 -22.97 -31.23
N ASP A 527 64.38 -22.45 -30.36
CA ASP A 527 64.16 -22.25 -28.92
C ASP A 527 63.86 -20.78 -28.53
N ALA A 528 63.40 -19.96 -29.47
CA ALA A 528 63.13 -18.53 -29.27
C ALA A 528 62.21 -18.19 -28.08
N SER A 529 61.21 -19.03 -27.78
CA SER A 529 60.26 -18.79 -26.67
C SER A 529 60.88 -18.99 -25.28
N GLU A 530 62.01 -19.67 -25.18
CA GLU A 530 62.75 -19.80 -23.91
C GLU A 530 63.55 -18.53 -23.56
N ALA A 531 63.99 -17.78 -24.58
CA ALA A 531 64.66 -16.50 -24.42
C ALA A 531 63.75 -15.44 -23.76
N GLU A 532 62.45 -15.41 -24.08
CA GLU A 532 61.48 -14.48 -23.47
C GLU A 532 61.23 -14.75 -21.98
N LYS A 533 61.29 -16.03 -21.56
CA LYS A 533 61.17 -16.41 -20.15
C LYS A 533 62.34 -15.88 -19.32
N MET A 534 63.53 -15.79 -19.91
CA MET A 534 64.74 -15.29 -19.24
C MET A 534 64.69 -13.77 -18.96
N HIS A 535 64.00 -12.97 -19.79
CA HIS A 535 63.80 -11.54 -19.54
C HIS A 535 62.92 -11.23 -18.31
N LYS A 536 62.07 -12.18 -17.90
CA LYS A 536 61.24 -12.05 -16.70
C LYS A 536 61.98 -12.43 -15.41
N HIS A 537 63.21 -12.95 -15.50
CA HIS A 537 64.00 -13.40 -14.36
C HIS A 537 64.55 -12.23 -13.53
N LEU A 538 64.66 -12.42 -12.21
CA LEU A 538 65.18 -11.40 -11.28
C LEU A 538 66.58 -10.91 -11.67
N SER A 539 67.45 -11.81 -12.14
CA SER A 539 68.80 -11.46 -12.61
C SER A 539 68.78 -10.44 -13.75
N TYR A 540 67.86 -10.58 -14.71
CA TYR A 540 67.75 -9.66 -15.83
C TYR A 540 67.28 -8.27 -15.37
N GLN A 541 66.26 -8.23 -14.50
CA GLN A 541 65.66 -6.99 -14.00
C GLN A 541 66.62 -6.20 -13.09
N LEU A 542 67.39 -6.89 -12.26
CA LEU A 542 68.42 -6.27 -11.41
C LEU A 542 69.57 -5.70 -12.25
N GLY A 543 70.02 -6.42 -13.28
CA GLY A 543 71.06 -5.95 -14.18
C GLY A 543 70.65 -4.74 -15.01
N GLN A 544 69.40 -4.70 -15.50
CA GLN A 544 68.87 -3.50 -16.15
C GLN A 544 68.80 -2.29 -15.19
N THR A 545 68.42 -2.51 -13.94
CA THR A 545 68.34 -1.45 -12.93
C THR A 545 69.72 -0.89 -12.59
N LEU A 546 70.73 -1.77 -12.53
CA LEU A 546 72.14 -1.38 -12.38
C LEU A 546 72.62 -0.54 -13.58
N LEU A 547 72.39 -0.99 -14.81
CA LEU A 547 72.82 -0.29 -16.02
C LEU A 547 72.12 1.06 -16.24
N LYS A 548 70.86 1.20 -15.81
CA LYS A 548 70.10 2.46 -15.88
C LYS A 548 70.61 3.51 -14.88
N HIS A 549 71.19 3.09 -13.75
CA HIS A 549 71.71 3.99 -12.73
C HIS A 549 73.23 4.18 -12.79
N SER A 550 73.97 3.29 -13.46
CA SER A 550 75.42 3.42 -13.65
C SER A 550 75.84 4.47 -14.70
N ARG A 551 74.92 4.89 -15.57
CA ARG A 551 75.19 5.92 -16.59
C ARG A 551 75.22 7.36 -16.07
N ASN A 552 74.79 7.63 -14.83
CA ASN A 552 74.78 8.98 -14.25
C ASN A 552 75.33 8.96 -12.81
N PRO A 553 76.45 9.65 -12.52
CA PRO A 553 77.17 9.53 -11.25
C PRO A 553 76.36 9.95 -10.02
N LEU A 554 75.43 10.92 -10.14
CA LEU A 554 74.54 11.31 -9.02
C LEU A 554 73.50 10.24 -8.67
N ARG A 555 73.09 9.41 -9.64
CA ARG A 555 72.11 8.32 -9.42
C ARG A 555 72.73 7.07 -8.80
N TRP A 556 74.06 7.01 -8.71
CA TRP A 556 74.77 5.93 -8.03
C TRP A 556 74.45 5.88 -6.53
N PHE A 557 74.28 7.03 -5.88
CA PHE A 557 73.92 7.08 -4.45
C PHE A 557 72.50 6.56 -4.18
N THR A 558 71.60 6.64 -5.15
CA THR A 558 70.24 6.09 -5.07
C THR A 558 70.14 4.61 -5.46
N LEU A 559 71.22 4.03 -5.99
CA LEU A 559 71.27 2.65 -6.49
C LEU A 559 70.91 1.61 -5.43
N PRO A 560 71.38 1.67 -4.17
CA PRO A 560 71.02 0.68 -3.15
C PRO A 560 69.51 0.64 -2.85
N TRP A 561 68.84 1.80 -2.86
CA TRP A 561 67.39 1.90 -2.65
C TRP A 561 66.62 1.41 -3.87
N ALA A 562 67.06 1.75 -5.08
CA ALA A 562 66.46 1.28 -6.34
C ALA A 562 66.55 -0.25 -6.47
N ILE A 563 67.71 -0.84 -6.14
CA ILE A 563 67.90 -2.29 -6.12
C ILE A 563 66.92 -2.95 -5.14
N ASN A 564 66.86 -2.44 -3.90
CA ASN A 564 65.94 -2.96 -2.88
C ASN A 564 64.47 -2.84 -3.31
N LYS A 565 64.11 -1.75 -4.01
CA LYS A 565 62.79 -1.56 -4.61
C LYS A 565 62.49 -2.62 -5.68
N THR A 566 63.39 -2.86 -6.63
CA THR A 566 63.21 -3.94 -7.63
C THR A 566 63.11 -5.33 -7.02
N VAL A 567 63.88 -5.63 -5.96
CA VAL A 567 63.76 -6.91 -5.24
C VAL A 567 62.41 -7.01 -4.53
N LYS A 568 61.93 -5.94 -3.91
CA LYS A 568 60.60 -5.91 -3.28
C LYS A 568 59.46 -6.02 -4.28
N GLU A 569 59.57 -5.39 -5.44
CA GLU A 569 58.57 -5.49 -6.52
C GLU A 569 58.54 -6.86 -7.17
N PHE A 570 59.72 -7.48 -7.38
CA PHE A 570 59.80 -8.85 -7.86
C PHE A 570 59.24 -9.87 -6.85
N ARG A 571 59.39 -9.64 -5.54
CA ARG A 571 58.79 -10.48 -4.49
C ARG A 571 57.29 -10.26 -4.28
N LYS A 572 56.71 -9.21 -4.86
CA LYS A 572 55.27 -8.90 -4.81
C LYS A 572 54.50 -9.36 -6.05
N LYS A 573 55.20 -9.73 -7.12
CA LYS A 573 54.67 -10.40 -8.30
C LYS A 573 54.89 -11.90 -8.17
#